data_AF-F9FM93-F1
#
_entry.id   AF-F9FM93-F1
#
_cell.length_a   1.000
_cell.length_b   1.000
_cell.length_c   1.000
_cell.angle_alpha   90.00
_cell.angle_beta   90.00
_cell.angle_gamma   90.00
#
_symmetry.space_group_name_H-M   'P 1'
#
loop_
_entity.id
_entity.type
_entity.pdbx_description
1 polymer ?
#
loop_
_entity_poly.entity_id
_entity_poly.type
_entity_poly.pdbx_seq_one_letter_code
_entity_poly.pdbx_strand_id
1 'polypeptide(L)'
;MPSITAITIFIFGLSAFNHGVSNLISPRKGLAAKQLPESALPALNGFSVAIIGIGIYYMLAAYQENRGFFALTLARFISARIFWVQGPAWRVIATWEAFSAGLTAVALAYEGYYGSISRLTSTKRGAAYTVCNHILQAFDICNSPQYMISNPSAMKLQDIPVELRQNIFELALTAPVAPSSPSESQHGRYRRAHHPQDRYWRPTGVWEQAPKNKALSLLLVSKQFHAEVKDVATRLPNNYHVDIMFVKNYGLWTTWDFTKRPTSRYIDKVTSTIRIFDPTDDLDDSFKDSLIFLGACGGPEPAVWAFYDPLIGLIEYGPGYLGRLDNCCFIINEIEVNVVAPTDGAAHTKLECRDNENPVWLYRSRIHSRNERVPEKRLISYMTNELDYVFSATRYTIEYCLELHEHIIESIIFKVNGQEWKKIQMDEVLQNCDISRWQYDVGFRDRNAMKMTRWLNWVLDRRERMKKGLDLDENRPDTYLL
;
A
#
# COMPACT_ATOMS: atom_id res chain seq x y z
N MET A 1 -35.29 25.42 20.76
CA MET A 1 -34.87 24.59 21.90
C MET A 1 -34.23 23.34 21.34
N PRO A 2 -33.08 22.87 21.89
CA PRO A 2 -32.46 21.63 21.43
C PRO A 2 -33.44 20.46 21.62
N SER A 3 -33.37 19.50 20.70
CA SER A 3 -34.18 18.29 20.75
C SER A 3 -33.83 17.46 21.99
N ILE A 4 -34.79 16.70 22.50
CA ILE A 4 -34.56 15.75 23.59
C ILE A 4 -33.45 14.79 23.17
N THR A 5 -33.46 14.33 21.91
CA THR A 5 -32.38 13.48 21.38
C THR A 5 -31.02 14.19 21.45
N ALA A 6 -30.91 15.45 21.02
CA ALA A 6 -29.66 16.21 21.09
C ALA A 6 -29.16 16.37 22.53
N ILE A 7 -30.05 16.64 23.49
CA ILE A 7 -29.69 16.72 24.92
C ILE A 7 -29.10 15.39 25.40
N THR A 8 -29.72 14.27 25.04
CA THR A 8 -29.24 12.94 25.48
C THR A 8 -27.87 12.61 24.90
N ILE A 9 -27.68 12.86 23.60
CA ILE A 9 -26.40 12.66 22.92
C ILE A 9 -25.32 13.58 23.49
N PHE A 10 -25.66 14.83 23.82
CA PHE A 10 -24.74 15.76 24.45
C PHE A 10 -24.27 15.27 25.83
N ILE A 11 -25.21 14.84 26.69
CA ILE A 11 -24.89 14.28 28.01
C ILE A 11 -23.97 13.06 27.88
N PHE A 12 -24.25 12.17 26.91
CA PHE A 12 -23.38 11.02 26.67
C PHE A 12 -22.01 11.42 26.15
N GLY A 13 -21.94 12.37 25.21
CA GLY A 13 -20.67 12.92 24.71
C GLY A 13 -19.82 13.50 25.82
N LEU A 14 -20.43 14.29 26.71
CA LEU A 14 -19.76 14.87 27.88
C LEU A 14 -19.28 13.79 28.86
N SER A 15 -20.08 12.76 29.11
CA SER A 15 -19.69 11.64 29.97
C SER A 15 -18.49 10.86 29.41
N ALA A 16 -18.48 10.60 28.10
CA ALA A 16 -17.38 9.94 27.41
C ALA A 16 -16.12 10.80 27.47
N PHE A 17 -16.22 12.08 27.11
CA PHE A 17 -15.11 13.02 27.18
C PHE A 17 -14.47 13.04 28.58
N ASN A 18 -15.28 13.22 29.63
CA ASN A 18 -14.80 13.22 31.01
C ASN A 18 -14.15 11.89 31.40
N HIS A 19 -14.70 10.75 30.97
CA HIS A 19 -14.11 9.45 31.25
C HIS A 19 -12.73 9.27 30.59
N GLY A 20 -12.60 9.67 29.32
CA GLY A 20 -11.33 9.61 28.59
C GLY A 20 -10.28 10.53 29.21
N VAL A 21 -10.63 11.77 29.55
CA VAL A 21 -9.73 12.71 30.24
C VAL A 21 -9.32 12.17 31.61
N SER A 22 -10.25 11.64 32.40
CA SER A 22 -9.96 11.07 33.72
C SER A 22 -8.98 9.89 33.63
N ASN A 23 -9.14 9.00 32.64
CA ASN A 23 -8.21 7.90 32.42
C ASN A 23 -6.81 8.40 32.01
N LEU A 24 -6.69 9.48 31.23
CA LEU A 24 -5.38 10.05 30.88
C LEU A 24 -4.68 10.74 32.04
N ILE A 25 -5.43 11.43 32.91
CA ILE A 25 -4.88 12.09 34.10
C ILE A 25 -4.44 11.08 35.16
N SER A 26 -5.15 9.95 35.28
CA SER A 26 -4.90 8.92 36.30
C SER A 26 -4.96 7.50 35.73
N PRO A 27 -4.04 7.13 34.82
CA PRO A 27 -4.14 5.89 34.06
C PRO A 27 -3.99 4.64 34.92
N ARG A 28 -3.21 4.70 36.01
CA ARG A 28 -3.11 3.59 36.98
C ARG A 28 -4.43 3.31 37.71
N LYS A 29 -5.22 4.35 38.03
CA LYS A 29 -6.57 4.19 38.59
C LYS A 29 -7.51 3.58 37.54
N GLY A 30 -7.38 4.01 36.29
CA GLY A 30 -8.14 3.46 35.16
C GLY A 30 -7.87 1.97 34.91
N LEU A 31 -6.60 1.54 35.01
CA LEU A 31 -6.21 0.12 34.94
C LEU A 31 -6.79 -0.68 36.10
N ALA A 32 -6.60 -0.21 37.33
CA ALA A 32 -7.11 -0.89 38.53
C ALA A 32 -8.64 -1.05 38.50
N ALA A 33 -9.37 -0.01 38.08
CA ALA A 33 -10.82 -0.06 37.95
C ALA A 33 -11.30 -1.08 36.89
N LYS A 34 -10.48 -1.36 35.88
CA LYS A 34 -10.77 -2.32 34.80
C LYS A 34 -10.12 -3.69 35.03
N GLN A 35 -9.43 -3.87 36.16
CA GLN A 35 -8.68 -5.10 36.50
C GLN A 35 -7.68 -5.50 35.39
N LEU A 36 -7.07 -4.51 34.74
CA LEU A 36 -6.11 -4.73 33.65
C LEU A 36 -4.66 -4.77 34.19
N PRO A 37 -3.78 -5.60 33.60
CA PRO A 37 -2.36 -5.63 33.97
C PRO A 37 -1.66 -4.32 33.58
N GLU A 38 -0.54 -4.01 34.23
CA GLU A 38 0.24 -2.79 33.91
C GLU A 38 0.74 -2.75 32.46
N SER A 39 0.94 -3.91 31.84
CA SER A 39 1.30 -4.01 30.42
C SER A 39 0.23 -3.44 29.48
N ALA A 40 -1.03 -3.30 29.93
CA ALA A 40 -2.11 -2.71 29.15
C ALA A 40 -2.11 -1.17 29.17
N LEU A 41 -1.16 -0.52 29.85
CA LEU A 41 -1.09 0.93 29.98
C LEU A 41 -1.07 1.68 28.62
N PRO A 42 -0.26 1.28 27.62
CA PRO A 42 -0.28 1.96 26.31
C PRO A 42 -1.63 1.84 25.61
N ALA A 43 -2.25 0.65 25.68
CA ALA A 43 -3.57 0.40 25.10
C ALA A 43 -4.66 1.24 25.79
N LEU A 44 -4.60 1.37 27.13
CA LEU A 44 -5.54 2.21 27.88
C LEU A 44 -5.40 3.69 27.49
N ASN A 45 -4.19 4.18 27.26
CA ASN A 45 -3.96 5.55 26.81
C ASN A 45 -4.53 5.80 25.41
N GLY A 46 -4.24 4.90 24.45
CA GLY A 46 -4.81 4.97 23.10
C GLY A 46 -6.35 4.92 23.10
N PHE A 47 -6.92 4.00 23.89
CA PHE A 47 -8.37 3.89 24.08
C PHE A 47 -8.97 5.16 24.71
N SER A 48 -8.28 5.79 25.65
CA SER A 48 -8.75 7.02 26.31
C SER A 48 -8.79 8.21 25.34
N VAL A 49 -7.81 8.32 24.44
CA VAL A 49 -7.82 9.34 23.36
C VAL A 49 -8.99 9.10 22.39
N ALA A 50 -9.25 7.84 22.01
CA ALA A 50 -10.39 7.50 21.18
C ALA A 50 -11.73 7.88 21.84
N ILE A 51 -11.88 7.61 23.15
CA ILE A 51 -13.06 8.00 23.92
C ILE A 51 -13.26 9.52 23.94
N ILE A 52 -12.17 10.30 24.10
CA ILE A 52 -12.22 11.77 24.03
C ILE A 52 -12.74 12.21 22.66
N GLY A 53 -12.20 11.63 21.58
CA GLY A 53 -12.66 11.89 20.22
C GLY A 53 -14.16 11.62 20.05
N ILE A 54 -14.63 10.45 20.49
CA ILE A 54 -16.06 10.10 20.47
C ILE A 54 -16.89 11.13 21.23
N GLY A 55 -16.44 11.55 22.42
CA GLY A 55 -17.12 12.57 23.23
C GLY A 55 -17.28 13.90 22.50
N ILE A 56 -16.21 14.38 21.86
CA ILE A 56 -16.22 15.61 21.04
C ILE A 56 -17.20 15.48 19.88
N TYR A 57 -17.15 14.36 19.14
CA TYR A 57 -18.06 14.14 18.01
C TYR A 57 -19.54 14.09 18.45
N TYR A 58 -19.84 13.51 19.60
CA TYR A 58 -21.21 13.43 20.11
C TYR A 58 -21.72 14.81 20.52
N MET A 59 -20.91 15.60 21.23
CA MET A 59 -21.26 16.98 21.57
C MET A 59 -21.45 17.85 20.31
N LEU A 60 -20.60 17.68 19.29
CA LEU A 60 -20.73 18.37 18.01
C LEU A 60 -21.99 17.95 17.25
N ALA A 61 -22.29 16.65 17.19
CA ALA A 61 -23.50 16.14 16.55
C ALA A 61 -24.77 16.62 17.24
N ALA A 62 -24.76 16.69 18.58
CA ALA A 62 -25.84 17.28 19.36
C ALA A 62 -26.03 18.77 19.05
N TYR A 63 -24.93 19.54 19.00
CA TYR A 63 -24.95 20.95 18.64
C TYR A 63 -25.50 21.18 17.21
N GLN A 64 -25.17 20.29 16.27
CA GLN A 64 -25.61 20.34 14.88
C GLN A 64 -27.00 19.75 14.64
N GLU A 65 -27.66 19.17 15.65
CA GLU A 65 -28.94 18.45 15.50
C GLU A 65 -28.89 17.35 14.42
N ASN A 66 -27.75 16.66 14.30
CA ASN A 66 -27.51 15.68 13.23
C ASN A 66 -28.29 14.38 13.47
N ARG A 67 -29.50 14.28 12.91
CA ARG A 67 -30.40 13.13 13.07
C ARG A 67 -29.85 11.83 12.50
N GLY A 68 -29.10 11.90 11.40
CA GLY A 68 -28.45 10.72 10.83
C GLY A 68 -27.42 10.14 11.81
N PHE A 69 -26.61 11.02 12.41
CA PHE A 69 -25.68 10.62 13.45
C PHE A 69 -26.39 10.04 14.69
N PHE A 70 -27.50 10.65 15.14
CA PHE A 70 -28.26 10.13 16.28
C PHE A 70 -28.76 8.70 16.01
N ALA A 71 -29.28 8.41 14.82
CA ALA A 71 -29.69 7.06 14.45
C ALA A 71 -28.50 6.08 14.43
N LEU A 72 -27.35 6.50 13.92
CA LEU A 72 -26.13 5.68 13.92
C LEU A 72 -25.64 5.36 15.33
N THR A 73 -25.88 6.22 16.33
CA THR A 73 -25.53 5.90 17.71
C THR A 73 -26.30 4.71 18.28
N LEU A 74 -27.36 4.23 17.62
CA LEU A 74 -28.04 2.98 17.99
C LEU A 74 -27.16 1.74 17.72
N ALA A 75 -26.11 1.85 16.91
CA ALA A 75 -25.11 0.80 16.74
C ALA A 75 -24.40 0.45 18.07
N ARG A 76 -24.53 1.29 19.11
CA ARG A 76 -24.04 1.01 20.47
C ARG A 76 -24.72 -0.19 21.15
N PHE A 77 -25.85 -0.68 20.63
CA PHE A 77 -26.34 -2.00 21.07
C PHE A 77 -25.37 -3.13 20.71
N ILE A 78 -24.61 -2.98 19.62
CA ILE A 78 -23.58 -3.94 19.21
C ILE A 78 -22.40 -3.87 20.18
N SER A 79 -21.90 -2.66 20.51
CA SER A 79 -20.82 -2.50 21.50
C SER A 79 -21.23 -3.04 22.87
N ALA A 80 -22.47 -2.75 23.32
CA ALA A 80 -23.03 -3.31 24.55
C ALA A 80 -23.01 -4.85 24.54
N ARG A 81 -23.41 -5.47 23.43
CA ARG A 81 -23.39 -6.93 23.30
C ARG A 81 -21.97 -7.50 23.36
N ILE A 82 -21.02 -6.86 22.68
CA ILE A 82 -19.61 -7.27 22.69
C ILE A 82 -19.07 -7.19 24.13
N PHE A 83 -19.22 -6.04 24.81
CA PHE A 83 -18.76 -5.87 26.18
C PHE A 83 -19.42 -6.85 27.16
N TRP A 84 -20.68 -7.21 26.93
CA TRP A 84 -21.36 -8.20 27.77
C TRP A 84 -20.69 -9.58 27.69
N VAL A 85 -20.25 -9.98 26.50
CA VAL A 85 -19.62 -11.29 26.25
C VAL A 85 -18.17 -11.33 26.79
N GLN A 86 -17.48 -10.19 26.86
CA GLN A 86 -16.10 -10.10 27.39
C GLN A 86 -15.98 -10.36 28.92
N GLY A 87 -17.10 -10.55 29.61
CA GLY A 87 -17.11 -11.02 31.00
C GLY A 87 -17.43 -9.95 32.05
N PRO A 88 -17.39 -10.32 33.36
CA PRO A 88 -17.92 -9.49 34.44
C PRO A 88 -17.32 -8.09 34.54
N ALA A 89 -16.02 -7.94 34.28
CA ALA A 89 -15.31 -6.66 34.34
C ALA A 89 -15.86 -5.61 33.36
N TRP A 90 -16.49 -6.05 32.26
CA TRP A 90 -17.00 -5.18 31.20
C TRP A 90 -18.51 -4.91 31.28
N ARG A 91 -19.22 -5.59 32.19
CA ARG A 91 -20.68 -5.50 32.29
C ARG A 91 -21.19 -4.11 32.66
N VAL A 92 -20.44 -3.35 33.43
CA VAL A 92 -20.80 -1.96 33.78
C VAL A 92 -20.82 -1.09 32.51
N ILE A 93 -19.79 -1.21 31.67
CA ILE A 93 -19.69 -0.49 30.40
C ILE A 93 -20.77 -0.98 29.42
N ALA A 94 -20.99 -2.29 29.34
CA ALA A 94 -22.04 -2.88 28.51
C ALA A 94 -23.44 -2.34 28.87
N THR A 95 -23.74 -2.24 30.16
CA THR A 95 -25.01 -1.71 30.65
C THR A 95 -25.17 -0.23 30.31
N TRP A 96 -24.10 0.55 30.43
CA TRP A 96 -24.09 1.97 30.06
C TRP A 96 -24.34 2.18 28.56
N GLU A 97 -23.66 1.41 27.71
CA GLU A 97 -23.85 1.43 26.24
C GLU A 97 -25.29 1.07 25.87
N ALA A 98 -25.85 0.00 26.45
CA ALA A 98 -27.23 -0.41 26.18
C ALA A 98 -28.27 0.61 26.66
N PHE A 99 -28.10 1.12 27.88
CA PHE A 99 -29.02 2.09 28.47
C PHE A 99 -29.04 3.38 27.65
N SER A 100 -27.86 3.89 27.29
CA SER A 100 -27.74 5.12 26.51
C SER A 100 -28.29 4.99 25.09
N ALA A 101 -28.02 3.88 24.40
CA ALA A 101 -28.61 3.59 23.10
C ALA A 101 -30.15 3.48 23.18
N GLY A 102 -30.67 2.82 24.22
CA GLY A 102 -32.10 2.72 24.47
C GLY A 102 -32.75 4.09 24.71
N LEU A 103 -32.10 4.95 25.49
CA LEU A 103 -32.60 6.29 25.77
C LEU A 103 -32.63 7.16 24.51
N THR A 104 -31.60 7.08 23.67
CA THR A 104 -31.59 7.75 22.34
C THR A 104 -32.68 7.18 21.43
N ALA A 105 -32.91 5.87 21.40
CA ALA A 105 -33.97 5.25 20.60
C ALA A 105 -35.36 5.76 21.02
N VAL A 106 -35.61 5.83 22.32
CA VAL A 106 -36.87 6.35 22.88
C VAL A 106 -37.04 7.82 22.54
N ALA A 107 -35.98 8.64 22.66
CA ALA A 107 -36.03 10.06 22.31
C ALA A 107 -36.32 10.26 20.81
N LEU A 108 -35.67 9.49 19.93
CA LEU A 108 -35.92 9.52 18.49
C LEU A 108 -37.36 9.09 18.15
N ALA A 109 -37.86 8.03 18.79
CA ALA A 109 -39.22 7.55 18.58
C ALA A 109 -40.27 8.55 19.06
N TYR A 110 -40.05 9.14 20.24
CA TYR A 110 -40.92 10.18 20.81
C TYR A 110 -41.00 11.40 19.89
N GLU A 111 -39.85 11.88 19.41
CA GLU A 111 -39.79 13.02 18.49
C GLU A 111 -40.36 12.70 17.11
N GLY A 112 -40.18 11.47 16.62
CA GLY A 112 -40.83 11.00 15.40
C GLY A 112 -42.36 10.95 15.52
N TYR A 113 -42.87 10.47 16.66
CA TYR A 113 -44.30 10.38 16.93
C TYR A 113 -44.95 11.77 17.07
N TYR A 114 -44.39 12.66 17.88
CA TYR A 114 -44.90 14.03 18.04
C TYR A 114 -44.64 14.93 16.82
N GLY A 115 -43.55 14.68 16.08
CA GLY A 115 -43.29 15.31 14.78
C GLY A 115 -44.27 14.87 13.68
N SER A 116 -44.89 13.69 13.85
CA SER A 116 -45.96 13.20 12.97
C SER A 116 -47.33 13.75 13.37
N ILE A 117 -47.61 13.90 14.68
CA ILE A 117 -48.86 14.51 15.17
C ILE A 117 -48.96 15.99 14.79
N SER A 118 -47.85 16.73 14.85
CA SER A 118 -47.77 18.12 14.38
C SER A 118 -47.87 18.28 12.86
N ARG A 119 -47.59 17.22 12.09
CA ARG A 119 -47.89 17.16 10.65
C ARG A 119 -49.29 16.64 10.32
N LEU A 120 -49.95 15.92 11.23
CA LEU A 120 -51.31 15.40 11.02
C LEU A 120 -52.42 16.46 11.16
N THR A 121 -52.11 17.69 11.55
CA THR A 121 -52.97 18.88 11.32
C THR A 121 -52.80 19.50 9.93
N SER A 122 -51.92 18.96 9.09
CA SER A 122 -51.78 19.28 7.67
C SER A 122 -51.74 18.00 6.84
N THR A 123 -52.93 17.60 6.38
CA THR A 123 -53.16 16.78 5.18
C THR A 123 -52.72 15.30 5.20
N LYS A 124 -53.75 14.46 5.38
CA LYS A 124 -53.97 13.04 5.02
C LYS A 124 -52.83 12.17 4.42
N ARG A 125 -52.71 11.01 5.11
CA ARG A 125 -52.54 9.59 4.66
C ARG A 125 -51.19 9.13 4.09
N GLY A 126 -50.63 8.11 4.77
CA GLY A 126 -49.81 7.06 4.16
C GLY A 126 -48.67 6.55 5.02
N ALA A 127 -48.95 5.89 6.16
CA ALA A 127 -47.92 5.23 6.97
C ALA A 127 -48.16 3.73 6.97
N ALA A 128 -47.19 2.96 6.46
CA ALA A 128 -46.69 1.71 7.06
C ALA A 128 -45.74 0.93 6.10
N TYR A 129 -44.70 1.54 5.51
CA TYR A 129 -43.65 0.77 4.80
C TYR A 129 -42.25 1.43 4.75
N THR A 130 -41.92 2.37 5.65
CA THR A 130 -40.79 3.31 5.44
C THR A 130 -39.68 3.27 6.49
N VAL A 131 -39.52 2.19 7.26
CA VAL A 131 -38.38 2.08 8.20
C VAL A 131 -37.21 1.28 7.61
N CYS A 132 -37.48 0.28 6.77
CA CYS A 132 -36.41 -0.43 6.04
C CYS A 132 -35.84 0.37 4.84
N ASN A 133 -36.66 1.17 4.15
CA ASN A 133 -36.20 1.93 2.99
C ASN A 133 -35.43 3.22 3.35
N HIS A 134 -35.59 3.77 4.55
CA HIS A 134 -34.81 4.94 4.98
C HIS A 134 -33.35 4.62 5.31
N ILE A 135 -33.00 3.36 5.60
CA ILE A 135 -31.61 2.93 5.77
C ILE A 135 -30.89 2.86 4.41
N LEU A 136 -31.62 2.56 3.33
CA LEU A 136 -31.08 2.50 1.97
C LEU A 136 -31.14 3.87 1.25
N GLN A 137 -32.13 4.72 1.53
CA GLN A 137 -32.20 6.08 0.98
C GLN A 137 -31.36 7.13 1.72
N ALA A 138 -30.91 6.84 2.95
CA ALA A 138 -29.97 7.72 3.65
C ALA A 138 -28.57 7.78 2.98
N PHE A 139 -28.27 6.84 2.07
CA PHE A 139 -27.06 6.89 1.24
C PHE A 139 -27.17 7.83 0.02
N ASP A 140 -28.38 8.21 -0.40
CA ASP A 140 -28.58 9.00 -1.64
C ASP A 140 -29.00 10.47 -1.42
N ILE A 141 -29.30 10.91 -0.18
CA ILE A 141 -29.85 12.26 0.10
C ILE A 141 -28.80 13.25 0.64
N CYS A 142 -27.49 12.95 0.51
CA CYS A 142 -26.43 13.88 0.89
C CYS A 142 -26.09 14.96 -0.18
N ASN A 143 -26.85 15.05 -1.28
CA ASN A 143 -26.64 16.04 -2.33
C ASN A 143 -27.82 17.01 -2.49
N SER A 144 -27.95 18.00 -1.61
CA SER A 144 -28.57 19.28 -1.99
C SER A 144 -28.13 20.42 -1.05
N PRO A 145 -27.56 21.52 -1.57
CA PRO A 145 -27.04 22.62 -0.76
C PRO A 145 -28.06 23.75 -0.71
N GLN A 146 -28.66 24.00 0.46
CA GLN A 146 -29.23 25.31 0.80
C GLN A 146 -29.45 25.35 2.31
N TYR A 147 -28.63 26.12 3.01
CA TYR A 147 -29.02 27.08 4.05
C TYR A 147 -27.74 27.64 4.69
N MET A 148 -27.43 28.89 4.33
CA MET A 148 -26.43 29.72 5.00
C MET A 148 -26.92 30.09 6.41
N ILE A 149 -26.08 29.91 7.43
CA ILE A 149 -25.95 30.84 8.55
C ILE A 149 -24.45 31.02 8.83
N SER A 150 -24.05 32.26 8.98
CA SER A 150 -22.69 32.80 9.05
C SER A 150 -22.04 32.69 10.44
N ASN A 151 -20.69 32.57 10.40
CA ASN A 151 -19.64 32.74 11.44
C ASN A 151 -19.24 31.54 12.33
N PRO A 152 -17.93 31.34 12.63
CA PRO A 152 -16.69 31.92 12.07
C PRO A 152 -15.98 30.95 11.10
N SER A 153 -15.33 31.52 10.08
CA SER A 153 -14.82 30.84 8.89
C SER A 153 -13.76 29.76 9.17
N ALA A 154 -14.19 28.50 9.32
CA ALA A 154 -13.37 27.40 8.84
C ALA A 154 -13.36 27.51 7.31
N MET A 155 -12.28 28.07 6.76
CA MET A 155 -12.06 28.17 5.33
C MET A 155 -12.32 26.80 4.70
N LYS A 156 -13.37 26.65 3.89
CA LYS A 156 -13.60 25.38 3.21
C LYS A 156 -12.54 25.27 2.12
N LEU A 157 -12.10 24.06 1.81
CA LEU A 157 -11.08 23.88 0.76
C LEU A 157 -11.52 24.54 -0.57
N GLN A 158 -12.83 24.59 -0.84
CA GLN A 158 -13.43 25.27 -2.01
C GLN A 158 -13.27 26.79 -2.01
N ASP A 159 -13.06 27.41 -0.85
CA ASP A 159 -12.84 28.86 -0.69
C ASP A 159 -11.37 29.25 -0.88
N ILE A 160 -10.46 28.26 -0.98
CA ILE A 160 -9.04 28.47 -1.28
C ILE A 160 -8.86 28.73 -2.78
N PRO A 161 -7.98 29.65 -3.20
CA PRO A 161 -7.62 29.84 -4.61
C PRO A 161 -7.27 28.53 -5.33
N VAL A 162 -7.61 28.43 -6.61
CA VAL A 162 -7.45 27.20 -7.39
C VAL A 162 -6.00 26.73 -7.45
N GLU A 163 -5.05 27.66 -7.52
CA GLU A 163 -3.61 27.38 -7.56
C GLU A 163 -3.15 26.69 -6.27
N LEU A 164 -3.61 27.20 -5.12
CA LEU A 164 -3.28 26.61 -3.82
C LEU A 164 -3.97 25.26 -3.63
N ARG A 165 -5.22 25.10 -4.09
CA ARG A 165 -5.89 23.78 -4.09
C ARG A 165 -5.14 22.76 -4.93
N GLN A 166 -4.71 23.14 -6.13
CA GLN A 166 -3.95 22.27 -7.02
C GLN A 166 -2.63 21.83 -6.39
N ASN A 167 -1.91 22.75 -5.73
CA ASN A 167 -0.70 22.41 -4.96
C ASN A 167 -1.00 21.44 -3.80
N ILE A 168 -2.12 21.63 -3.10
CA ILE A 168 -2.56 20.71 -2.04
C ILE A 168 -2.87 19.32 -2.62
N PHE A 169 -3.55 19.25 -3.76
CA PHE A 169 -3.83 17.99 -4.44
C PHE A 169 -2.55 17.31 -4.89
N GLU A 170 -1.61 18.05 -5.50
CA GLU A 170 -0.31 17.52 -5.89
C GLU A 170 0.44 16.92 -4.69
N LEU A 171 0.51 17.64 -3.57
CA LEU A 171 1.11 17.13 -2.32
C LEU A 171 0.39 15.89 -1.81
N ALA A 172 -0.94 15.88 -1.77
CA ALA A 172 -1.73 14.74 -1.30
C ALA A 172 -1.56 13.50 -2.19
N LEU A 173 -1.44 13.69 -3.49
CA LEU A 173 -1.26 12.61 -4.46
C LEU A 173 0.17 12.08 -4.52
N THR A 174 1.16 12.89 -4.16
CA THR A 174 2.58 12.51 -4.15
C THR A 174 3.07 12.02 -2.80
N ALA A 175 2.30 12.28 -1.72
CA ALA A 175 2.64 11.84 -0.38
C ALA A 175 2.81 10.31 -0.28
N PRO A 176 3.82 9.83 0.48
CA PRO A 176 3.98 8.41 0.74
C PRO A 176 2.79 7.88 1.55
N VAL A 177 2.30 6.69 1.21
CA VAL A 177 1.26 6.02 2.00
C VAL A 177 1.93 5.41 3.23
N ALA A 178 1.22 5.47 4.37
CA ALA A 178 1.69 4.86 5.59
C ALA A 178 1.91 3.35 5.37
N PRO A 179 3.11 2.83 5.65
CA PRO A 179 3.41 1.41 5.44
C PRO A 179 2.55 0.54 6.36
N SER A 180 2.00 -0.56 5.83
CA SER A 180 1.23 -1.56 6.58
C SER A 180 2.12 -2.67 7.13
N SER A 181 1.68 -3.38 8.16
CA SER A 181 2.37 -4.57 8.67
C SER A 181 2.02 -5.82 7.84
N PRO A 182 2.82 -6.90 7.92
CA PRO A 182 2.44 -8.19 7.34
C PRO A 182 1.07 -8.67 7.83
N SER A 183 0.82 -8.66 9.13
CA SER A 183 -0.46 -9.06 9.75
C SER A 183 -1.68 -8.35 9.15
N GLU A 184 -1.58 -7.04 8.91
CA GLU A 184 -2.67 -6.23 8.35
C GLU A 184 -2.85 -6.43 6.84
N SER A 185 -1.76 -6.71 6.13
CA SER A 185 -1.74 -6.68 4.66
C SER A 185 -1.84 -8.05 4.00
N GLN A 186 -1.82 -9.14 4.77
CA GLN A 186 -1.86 -10.52 4.24
C GLN A 186 -3.16 -10.84 3.48
N HIS A 187 -4.28 -10.25 3.88
CA HIS A 187 -5.58 -10.54 3.28
C HIS A 187 -5.71 -9.96 1.86
N GLY A 188 -6.19 -10.80 0.94
CA GLY A 188 -6.38 -10.42 -0.46
C GLY A 188 -5.09 -10.41 -1.29
N ARG A 189 -3.98 -10.91 -0.74
CA ARG A 189 -2.77 -11.17 -1.51
C ARG A 189 -2.94 -12.41 -2.38
N TYR A 190 -2.42 -12.35 -3.60
CA TYR A 190 -2.44 -13.46 -4.54
C TYR A 190 -1.06 -13.66 -5.17
N ARG A 191 -0.77 -14.91 -5.57
CA ARG A 191 0.37 -15.17 -6.45
C ARG A 191 0.00 -14.77 -7.87
N ARG A 192 0.97 -14.25 -8.60
CA ARG A 192 0.81 -14.01 -10.04
C ARG A 192 0.44 -15.32 -10.74
N ALA A 193 -0.59 -15.28 -11.59
CA ALA A 193 -0.85 -16.34 -12.54
C ALA A 193 0.14 -16.20 -13.71
N HIS A 194 1.12 -17.08 -13.79
CA HIS A 194 2.10 -17.09 -14.87
C HIS A 194 1.46 -17.44 -16.21
N HIS A 195 1.90 -16.76 -17.27
CA HIS A 195 1.42 -17.08 -18.61
C HIS A 195 1.95 -18.47 -19.00
N PRO A 196 1.20 -19.32 -19.73
CA PRO A 196 1.66 -20.65 -20.12
C PRO A 196 2.94 -20.65 -20.98
N GLN A 197 3.29 -19.49 -21.55
CA GLN A 197 4.52 -19.28 -22.33
C GLN A 197 5.69 -18.78 -21.49
N ASP A 198 5.52 -18.58 -20.17
CA ASP A 198 6.61 -18.37 -19.19
C ASP A 198 7.39 -19.68 -19.11
N ARG A 199 8.19 -19.91 -20.15
CA ARG A 199 8.89 -21.15 -20.39
C ARG A 199 10.04 -21.20 -19.38
N TYR A 200 9.98 -22.23 -18.52
CA TYR A 200 11.08 -22.77 -17.71
C TYR A 200 11.23 -22.32 -16.26
N TRP A 201 10.57 -21.27 -15.79
CA TRP A 201 10.73 -20.87 -14.39
C TRP A 201 9.46 -20.22 -13.80
N ARG A 202 9.06 -20.66 -12.60
CA ARG A 202 7.94 -20.08 -11.83
C ARG A 202 8.51 -19.38 -10.60
N PRO A 203 8.50 -18.03 -10.54
CA PRO A 203 8.68 -17.31 -9.30
C PRO A 203 7.80 -17.87 -8.20
N THR A 204 8.44 -18.47 -7.20
CA THR A 204 7.81 -18.68 -5.92
C THR A 204 8.16 -17.49 -5.04
N GLY A 205 7.20 -17.04 -4.23
CA GLY A 205 7.48 -16.08 -3.17
C GLY A 205 7.31 -14.62 -3.55
N VAL A 206 6.58 -14.30 -4.61
CA VAL A 206 6.08 -12.94 -4.84
C VAL A 206 4.56 -12.92 -4.64
N TRP A 207 4.09 -12.04 -3.78
CA TRP A 207 2.70 -11.94 -3.34
C TRP A 207 2.18 -10.53 -3.44
N GLU A 208 1.14 -10.34 -4.23
CA GLU A 208 0.75 -9.01 -4.66
C GLU A 208 -0.60 -8.64 -4.09
N GLN A 209 -0.77 -7.36 -3.78
CA GLN A 209 -2.08 -6.79 -3.46
C GLN A 209 -2.58 -5.97 -4.65
N ALA A 210 -3.90 -5.98 -4.86
CA ALA A 210 -4.55 -5.13 -5.85
C ALA A 210 -4.09 -3.66 -5.66
N PRO A 211 -3.64 -2.98 -6.75
CA PRO A 211 -3.12 -1.62 -6.65
C PRO A 211 -4.14 -0.65 -6.05
N LYS A 212 -3.69 0.27 -5.20
CA LYS A 212 -4.56 1.29 -4.58
C LYS A 212 -4.40 2.63 -5.29
N ASN A 213 -5.52 3.18 -5.76
CA ASN A 213 -5.54 4.51 -6.38
C ASN A 213 -5.62 5.60 -5.29
N LYS A 214 -4.54 6.36 -5.10
CA LYS A 214 -4.49 7.45 -4.10
C LYS A 214 -5.49 8.56 -4.36
N ALA A 215 -5.81 8.80 -5.63
CA ALA A 215 -6.73 9.85 -6.02
C ALA A 215 -8.19 9.48 -5.76
N LEU A 216 -8.53 8.20 -5.54
CA LEU A 216 -9.92 7.73 -5.49
C LEU A 216 -10.76 8.51 -4.48
N SER A 217 -10.28 8.67 -3.25
CA SER A 217 -11.02 9.39 -2.21
C SER A 217 -11.26 10.86 -2.59
N LEU A 218 -10.30 11.52 -3.24
CA LEU A 218 -10.41 12.91 -3.70
C LEU A 218 -11.34 13.05 -4.93
N LEU A 219 -11.27 12.09 -5.85
CA LEU A 219 -12.11 12.04 -7.06
C LEU A 219 -13.59 11.84 -6.74
N LEU A 220 -13.92 11.30 -5.56
CA LEU A 220 -15.28 11.02 -5.11
C LEU A 220 -15.89 12.14 -4.25
N VAL A 221 -15.15 13.21 -3.94
CA VAL A 221 -15.65 14.31 -3.08
C VAL A 221 -16.71 15.17 -3.78
N SER A 222 -16.42 15.67 -4.98
CA SER A 222 -17.34 16.52 -5.75
C SER A 222 -16.96 16.57 -7.23
N LYS A 223 -17.85 17.06 -8.10
CA LYS A 223 -17.55 17.26 -9.53
C LYS A 223 -16.39 18.22 -9.77
N GLN A 224 -16.28 19.26 -8.95
CA GLN A 224 -15.17 20.22 -9.04
C GLN A 224 -13.84 19.55 -8.67
N PHE A 225 -13.81 18.83 -7.55
CA PHE A 225 -12.61 18.10 -7.12
C PHE A 225 -12.23 17.05 -8.14
N HIS A 226 -13.21 16.34 -8.70
CA HIS A 226 -12.98 15.37 -9.76
C HIS A 226 -12.24 16.01 -10.95
N ALA A 227 -12.70 17.17 -11.43
CA ALA A 227 -12.08 17.87 -12.53
C ALA A 227 -10.66 18.36 -12.17
N GLU A 228 -10.50 19.02 -11.02
CA GLU A 228 -9.21 19.59 -10.59
C GLU A 228 -8.17 18.51 -10.26
N VAL A 229 -8.56 17.43 -9.58
CA VAL A 229 -7.68 16.30 -9.24
C VAL A 229 -7.27 15.54 -10.50
N LYS A 230 -8.20 15.34 -11.45
CA LYS A 230 -7.87 14.72 -12.73
C LYS A 230 -6.90 15.58 -13.53
N ASP A 231 -7.13 16.88 -13.57
CA ASP A 231 -6.26 17.86 -14.22
C ASP A 231 -4.84 17.84 -13.61
N VAL A 232 -4.72 17.90 -12.26
CA VAL A 232 -3.43 17.74 -11.56
C VAL A 232 -2.79 16.39 -11.88
N ALA A 233 -3.53 15.28 -11.75
CA ALA A 233 -3.02 13.95 -12.02
C ALA A 233 -2.49 13.80 -13.46
N THR A 234 -3.15 14.41 -14.46
CA THR A 234 -2.66 14.36 -15.85
C THR A 234 -1.31 15.02 -16.03
N ARG A 235 -1.02 16.11 -15.30
CA ARG A 235 0.26 16.83 -15.36
C ARG A 235 1.40 16.18 -14.58
N LEU A 236 1.11 15.32 -13.60
CA LEU A 236 2.16 14.65 -12.84
C LEU A 236 3.05 13.79 -13.75
N PRO A 237 4.35 13.63 -13.44
CA PRO A 237 5.21 12.72 -14.17
C PRO A 237 4.72 11.26 -14.06
N ASN A 238 5.20 10.39 -14.95
CA ASN A 238 4.93 8.95 -14.88
C ASN A 238 5.86 8.30 -13.83
N ASN A 239 5.71 8.74 -12.58
CA ASN A 239 6.45 8.25 -11.43
C ASN A 239 5.58 7.30 -10.61
N TYR A 240 6.15 6.16 -10.24
CA TYR A 240 5.43 5.11 -9.50
C TYR A 240 6.20 4.69 -8.27
N HIS A 241 5.45 4.24 -7.27
CA HIS A 241 6.00 3.72 -6.04
C HIS A 241 5.49 2.30 -5.77
N VAL A 242 6.40 1.44 -5.34
CA VAL A 242 6.08 0.11 -4.84
C VAL A 242 6.70 -0.07 -3.45
N ASP A 243 5.87 -0.45 -2.50
CA ASP A 243 6.33 -0.92 -1.19
C ASP A 243 6.45 -2.45 -1.27
N ILE A 244 7.61 -2.97 -0.88
CA ILE A 244 7.91 -4.40 -0.88
C ILE A 244 8.25 -4.81 0.54
N MET A 245 7.40 -5.63 1.16
CA MET A 245 7.74 -6.27 2.42
C MET A 245 8.51 -7.56 2.12
N PHE A 246 9.78 -7.60 2.52
CA PHE A 246 10.58 -8.81 2.59
C PHE A 246 10.22 -9.53 3.90
N VAL A 247 9.27 -10.45 3.83
CA VAL A 247 8.88 -11.28 4.98
C VAL A 247 9.69 -12.57 4.93
N LYS A 248 10.61 -12.75 5.87
CA LYS A 248 11.56 -13.86 5.85
C LYS A 248 10.82 -15.20 5.79
N ASN A 249 11.21 -16.07 4.87
CA ASN A 249 10.56 -17.34 4.53
C ASN A 249 9.11 -17.24 4.00
N TYR A 250 8.51 -16.05 3.95
CA TYR A 250 7.11 -15.84 3.55
C TYR A 250 6.98 -15.06 2.22
N GLY A 251 8.10 -14.57 1.69
CA GLY A 251 8.20 -13.98 0.37
C GLY A 251 8.30 -12.46 0.34
N LEU A 252 8.30 -11.95 -0.88
CA LEU A 252 8.22 -10.54 -1.23
C LEU A 252 6.77 -10.16 -1.42
N TRP A 253 6.29 -9.23 -0.60
CA TRP A 253 4.90 -8.81 -0.62
C TRP A 253 4.83 -7.41 -1.20
N THR A 254 4.43 -7.32 -2.47
CA THR A 254 4.41 -6.06 -3.22
C THR A 254 3.07 -5.34 -3.03
N THR A 255 3.14 -4.03 -2.89
CA THR A 255 1.98 -3.15 -2.80
C THR A 255 2.24 -1.92 -3.66
N TRP A 256 1.47 -1.78 -4.74
CA TRP A 256 1.62 -0.68 -5.68
C TRP A 256 0.74 0.50 -5.31
N ASP A 257 1.38 1.66 -5.29
CA ASP A 257 0.78 2.95 -5.02
C ASP A 257 0.78 3.76 -6.31
N PHE A 258 -0.40 4.13 -6.79
CA PHE A 258 -0.50 4.94 -8.01
C PHE A 258 -1.51 6.05 -7.90
N THR A 259 -1.19 7.16 -8.55
CA THR A 259 -2.04 8.34 -8.66
C THR A 259 -2.83 8.33 -9.97
N LYS A 260 -2.21 7.82 -11.03
CA LYS A 260 -2.80 7.66 -12.35
C LYS A 260 -2.27 6.39 -13.01
N ARG A 261 -2.96 5.93 -14.04
CA ARG A 261 -2.43 4.90 -14.94
C ARG A 261 -1.33 5.51 -15.82
N PRO A 262 -0.38 4.69 -16.32
CA PRO A 262 0.57 5.13 -17.33
C PRO A 262 -0.13 5.78 -18.52
N THR A 263 0.24 7.02 -18.82
CA THR A 263 -0.28 7.75 -19.99
C THR A 263 0.52 7.45 -21.26
N SER A 264 1.68 6.83 -21.11
CA SER A 264 2.54 6.37 -22.19
C SER A 264 3.25 5.08 -21.74
N ARG A 265 3.93 4.41 -22.68
CA ARG A 265 4.82 3.28 -22.37
C ARG A 265 6.12 3.69 -21.67
N TYR A 266 6.40 4.99 -21.58
CA TYR A 266 7.62 5.51 -20.95
C TYR A 266 7.34 5.86 -19.49
N ILE A 267 8.12 5.27 -18.60
CA ILE A 267 8.07 5.47 -17.16
C ILE A 267 9.32 6.24 -16.77
N ASP A 268 9.11 7.42 -16.19
CA ASP A 268 10.20 8.33 -15.83
C ASP A 268 10.99 7.77 -14.65
N LYS A 269 10.29 7.32 -13.60
CA LYS A 269 10.94 6.75 -12.42
C LYS A 269 10.06 5.76 -11.68
N VAL A 270 10.65 4.66 -11.23
CA VAL A 270 10.02 3.75 -10.25
C VAL A 270 10.85 3.74 -8.97
N THR A 271 10.22 4.09 -7.86
CA THR A 271 10.85 4.01 -6.54
C THR A 271 10.28 2.81 -5.78
N SER A 272 11.15 1.90 -5.38
CA SER A 272 10.86 0.77 -4.52
C SER A 272 11.38 1.03 -3.11
N THR A 273 10.55 0.78 -2.09
CA THR A 273 11.00 0.71 -0.70
C THR A 273 10.85 -0.72 -0.20
N ILE A 274 11.96 -1.31 0.24
CA ILE A 274 12.01 -2.68 0.74
C ILE A 274 12.14 -2.65 2.25
N ARG A 275 11.11 -3.16 2.93
CA ARG A 275 11.04 -3.27 4.39
C ARG A 275 11.21 -4.72 4.81
N ILE A 276 12.03 -4.97 5.83
CA ILE A 276 12.37 -6.33 6.28
C ILE A 276 11.53 -6.68 7.50
N PHE A 277 10.93 -7.88 7.49
CA PHE A 277 10.09 -8.40 8.57
C PHE A 277 10.50 -9.79 9.01
N ASP A 278 10.52 -10.03 10.31
CA ASP A 278 10.42 -11.39 10.85
C ASP A 278 8.95 -11.85 10.75
N PRO A 279 8.70 -13.13 10.42
CA PRO A 279 7.33 -13.64 10.33
C PRO A 279 6.68 -13.61 11.73
N THR A 280 5.42 -13.21 11.77
CA THR A 280 4.59 -13.23 12.97
C THR A 280 3.76 -14.51 13.02
N ASP A 281 3.32 -14.92 14.21
CA ASP A 281 2.58 -16.18 14.43
C ASP A 281 1.18 -16.19 13.78
N ASP A 282 0.67 -15.02 13.38
CA ASP A 282 -0.66 -14.83 12.80
C ASP A 282 -0.67 -14.82 11.25
N LEU A 283 0.47 -15.07 10.60
CA LEU A 283 0.54 -15.15 9.14
C LEU A 283 -0.02 -16.48 8.63
N ASP A 284 -0.78 -16.43 7.54
CA ASP A 284 -1.33 -17.62 6.88
C ASP A 284 -0.20 -18.55 6.37
N ASP A 285 -0.32 -19.85 6.68
CA ASP A 285 0.66 -20.88 6.31
C ASP A 285 0.87 -21.01 4.78
N SER A 286 -0.06 -20.56 3.94
CA SER A 286 0.07 -20.59 2.48
C SER A 286 1.22 -19.73 1.94
N PHE A 287 1.68 -18.76 2.72
CA PHE A 287 2.84 -17.92 2.43
C PHE A 287 4.17 -18.58 2.80
N LYS A 288 4.14 -19.52 3.74
CA LYS A 288 5.32 -20.14 4.33
C LYS A 288 6.14 -20.88 3.28
N ASP A 289 7.46 -20.78 3.43
CA ASP A 289 8.47 -21.36 2.54
C ASP A 289 8.32 -20.94 1.07
N SER A 290 7.64 -19.83 0.79
CA SER A 290 7.45 -19.35 -0.57
C SER A 290 8.71 -18.72 -1.18
N LEU A 291 9.63 -18.24 -0.33
CA LEU A 291 10.94 -17.72 -0.74
C LEU A 291 12.05 -18.52 -0.07
N ILE A 292 12.94 -19.08 -0.89
CA ILE A 292 13.92 -20.06 -0.47
C ILE A 292 15.31 -19.69 -1.01
N PHE A 293 16.30 -19.62 -0.11
CA PHE A 293 17.70 -19.33 -0.43
C PHE A 293 18.52 -20.63 -0.56
N LEU A 294 18.38 -21.32 -1.69
CA LEU A 294 19.11 -22.56 -1.99
C LEU A 294 20.18 -22.34 -3.06
N GLY A 295 21.27 -23.09 -2.97
CA GLY A 295 22.31 -23.09 -4.00
C GLY A 295 21.80 -23.64 -5.33
N ALA A 296 22.30 -23.09 -6.43
CA ALA A 296 21.95 -23.50 -7.80
C ALA A 296 23.06 -24.31 -8.49
N CYS A 297 22.70 -25.12 -9.49
CA CYS A 297 23.59 -25.96 -10.30
C CYS A 297 24.46 -25.18 -11.32
N GLY A 298 24.78 -23.92 -11.02
CA GLY A 298 25.63 -23.06 -11.85
C GLY A 298 24.97 -21.77 -12.34
N GLY A 299 23.64 -21.67 -12.30
CA GLY A 299 22.88 -20.43 -12.59
C GLY A 299 22.53 -19.62 -11.33
N PRO A 300 21.70 -18.57 -11.46
CA PRO A 300 21.23 -17.76 -10.33
C PRO A 300 20.39 -18.58 -9.35
N GLU A 301 20.42 -18.21 -8.07
CA GLU A 301 19.68 -18.92 -7.02
C GLU A 301 18.16 -18.72 -7.11
N PRO A 302 17.32 -19.65 -6.62
CA PRO A 302 15.85 -19.52 -6.66
C PRO A 302 15.33 -18.18 -6.13
N ALA A 303 15.92 -17.65 -5.05
CA ALA A 303 15.49 -16.40 -4.44
C ALA A 303 15.78 -15.15 -5.28
N VAL A 304 16.86 -15.09 -6.10
CA VAL A 304 17.12 -13.91 -6.96
C VAL A 304 15.94 -13.62 -7.85
N TRP A 305 15.30 -14.68 -8.28
CA TRP A 305 14.29 -14.57 -9.29
C TRP A 305 12.98 -14.01 -8.73
N ALA A 306 12.72 -14.15 -7.42
CA ALA A 306 11.65 -13.40 -6.76
C ALA A 306 11.90 -11.88 -6.82
N PHE A 307 13.15 -11.42 -6.85
CA PHE A 307 13.49 -9.99 -7.06
C PHE A 307 13.47 -9.59 -8.54
N TYR A 308 13.79 -10.52 -9.44
CA TYR A 308 13.70 -10.31 -10.89
C TYR A 308 12.24 -10.21 -11.36
N ASP A 309 11.34 -10.99 -10.77
CA ASP A 309 9.94 -11.09 -11.19
C ASP A 309 9.17 -9.74 -11.13
N PRO A 310 9.31 -8.89 -10.09
CA PRO A 310 8.77 -7.54 -10.11
C PRO A 310 9.35 -6.63 -11.21
N LEU A 311 10.61 -6.81 -11.60
CA LEU A 311 11.23 -6.02 -12.67
C LEU A 311 10.62 -6.38 -14.03
N ILE A 312 10.48 -7.67 -14.32
CA ILE A 312 9.84 -8.12 -15.57
C ILE A 312 8.34 -7.83 -15.54
N GLY A 313 7.67 -8.00 -14.41
CA GLY A 313 6.27 -7.61 -14.27
C GLY A 313 6.04 -6.13 -14.58
N LEU A 314 6.95 -5.27 -14.13
CA LEU A 314 6.94 -3.84 -14.45
C LEU A 314 7.18 -3.58 -15.95
N ILE A 315 8.10 -4.30 -16.59
CA ILE A 315 8.37 -4.16 -18.03
C ILE A 315 7.19 -4.65 -18.87
N GLU A 316 6.62 -5.81 -18.57
CA GLU A 316 5.59 -6.43 -19.42
C GLU A 316 4.18 -5.87 -19.18
N TYR A 317 3.84 -5.55 -17.93
CA TYR A 317 2.47 -5.19 -17.52
C TYR A 317 2.37 -3.82 -16.84
N GLY A 318 3.51 -3.14 -16.65
CA GLY A 318 3.56 -1.85 -16.01
C GLY A 318 3.35 -1.90 -14.50
N PRO A 319 3.28 -0.71 -13.87
CA PRO A 319 3.09 -0.57 -12.43
C PRO A 319 1.80 -1.26 -11.97
N GLY A 320 1.92 -2.23 -11.08
CA GLY A 320 0.78 -2.96 -10.51
C GLY A 320 -0.10 -3.65 -11.55
N TYR A 321 0.42 -4.02 -12.72
CA TYR A 321 -0.34 -4.66 -13.81
C TYR A 321 -1.50 -3.83 -14.32
N LEU A 322 -1.42 -2.50 -14.17
CA LEU A 322 -2.47 -1.58 -14.56
C LEU A 322 -2.52 -1.31 -16.06
N GLY A 323 -1.56 -1.83 -16.85
CA GLY A 323 -1.44 -1.52 -18.27
C GLY A 323 -0.99 -2.71 -19.09
N ARG A 324 -1.86 -3.18 -19.99
CA ARG A 324 -1.40 -3.63 -21.30
C ARG A 324 -1.83 -2.54 -22.28
N LEU A 325 -0.95 -1.59 -22.54
CA LEU A 325 -1.12 -0.68 -23.68
C LEU A 325 -0.68 -1.48 -24.90
N ASP A 326 -1.63 -1.92 -25.72
CA ASP A 326 -1.38 -2.43 -27.08
C ASP A 326 -0.34 -3.56 -27.22
N ASN A 327 -0.22 -4.44 -26.22
CA ASN A 327 0.76 -5.54 -26.16
C ASN A 327 2.24 -5.08 -26.21
N CYS A 328 2.53 -3.82 -25.89
CA CYS A 328 3.90 -3.30 -25.83
C CYS A 328 4.47 -3.33 -24.40
N CYS A 329 5.75 -3.63 -24.29
CA CYS A 329 6.50 -3.49 -23.03
C CYS A 329 6.74 -2.01 -22.68
N PHE A 330 6.87 -1.74 -21.38
CA PHE A 330 7.22 -0.46 -20.82
C PHE A 330 8.73 -0.22 -20.88
N ILE A 331 9.10 1.04 -21.09
CA ILE A 331 10.47 1.53 -21.07
C ILE A 331 10.64 2.39 -19.82
N ILE A 332 11.56 2.02 -18.95
CA ILE A 332 11.80 2.65 -17.65
C ILE A 332 13.13 3.39 -17.69
N ASN A 333 13.11 4.69 -17.39
CA ASN A 333 14.34 5.48 -17.37
C ASN A 333 15.16 5.16 -16.11
N GLU A 334 14.58 5.33 -14.93
CA GLU A 334 15.28 5.12 -13.66
C GLU A 334 14.49 4.21 -12.70
N ILE A 335 15.19 3.29 -12.05
CA ILE A 335 14.65 2.50 -10.93
C ILE A 335 15.48 2.83 -9.68
N GLU A 336 14.81 3.25 -8.62
CA GLU A 336 15.43 3.45 -7.31
C GLU A 336 14.94 2.38 -6.33
N VAL A 337 15.85 1.63 -5.73
CA VAL A 337 15.55 0.58 -4.75
C VAL A 337 16.15 0.97 -3.42
N ASN A 338 15.33 1.28 -2.42
CA ASN A 338 15.77 1.63 -1.08
C ASN A 338 15.42 0.52 -0.09
N VAL A 339 16.43 -0.16 0.46
CA VAL A 339 16.25 -1.11 1.55
C VAL A 339 16.36 -0.36 2.87
N VAL A 340 15.31 -0.40 3.67
CA VAL A 340 15.25 0.31 4.96
C VAL A 340 15.46 -0.64 6.12
N ALA A 341 16.03 -0.09 7.20
CA ALA A 341 16.21 -0.78 8.46
C ALA A 341 14.87 -1.31 8.97
N PRO A 342 14.86 -2.50 9.59
CA PRO A 342 13.62 -3.04 10.16
C PRO A 342 13.05 -2.14 11.25
N THR A 343 11.73 -2.01 11.27
CA THR A 343 10.99 -1.15 12.22
C THR A 343 9.99 -1.92 13.08
N ASP A 344 9.92 -3.24 12.95
CA ASP A 344 9.02 -4.12 13.70
C ASP A 344 9.52 -4.44 15.13
N GLY A 345 10.74 -3.99 15.47
CA GLY A 345 11.34 -4.19 16.79
C GLY A 345 12.00 -5.56 16.99
N ALA A 346 12.04 -6.42 15.96
CA ALA A 346 12.73 -7.69 16.04
C ALA A 346 14.26 -7.53 15.88
N ALA A 347 15.02 -8.55 16.28
CA ALA A 347 16.48 -8.47 16.31
C ALA A 347 17.14 -8.64 14.93
N HIS A 348 16.42 -9.21 13.94
CA HIS A 348 16.86 -9.51 12.58
C HIS A 348 18.34 -9.91 12.43
N THR A 349 18.74 -11.00 13.08
CA THR A 349 20.14 -11.46 13.07
C THR A 349 20.54 -12.19 11.77
N LYS A 350 19.56 -12.62 10.96
CA LYS A 350 19.71 -13.37 9.71
C LYS A 350 18.72 -12.90 8.64
N LEU A 351 19.00 -13.14 7.36
CA LEU A 351 18.03 -12.95 6.27
C LEU A 351 17.03 -14.12 6.17
N GLU A 352 17.39 -15.28 6.69
CA GLU A 352 16.54 -16.47 6.76
C GLU A 352 16.07 -16.71 8.21
N CYS A 353 14.92 -17.35 8.39
CA CYS A 353 14.46 -17.74 9.73
C CYS A 353 14.88 -19.16 10.14
N ARG A 354 15.41 -19.97 9.22
CA ARG A 354 15.74 -21.37 9.54
C ARG A 354 17.10 -21.47 10.20
N ASP A 355 17.13 -22.09 11.36
CA ASP A 355 18.38 -22.50 11.98
C ASP A 355 19.01 -23.62 11.15
N ASN A 356 20.27 -23.44 10.78
CA ASN A 356 21.11 -24.31 9.93
C ASN A 356 21.04 -24.10 8.41
N GLU A 357 20.27 -23.13 7.90
CA GLU A 357 20.53 -22.67 6.54
C GLU A 357 21.89 -21.95 6.54
N ASN A 358 22.82 -22.45 5.71
CA ASN A 358 24.11 -21.83 5.44
C ASN A 358 24.21 -21.65 3.93
N PRO A 359 23.45 -20.70 3.38
CA PRO A 359 23.29 -20.61 1.94
C PRO A 359 24.62 -20.46 1.22
N VAL A 360 24.73 -21.15 0.08
CA VAL A 360 25.91 -21.09 -0.78
C VAL A 360 26.17 -19.64 -1.27
N TRP A 361 25.14 -18.80 -1.40
CA TRP A 361 25.33 -17.38 -1.69
C TRP A 361 26.16 -16.64 -0.63
N LEU A 362 26.08 -16.94 0.67
CA LEU A 362 26.92 -16.26 1.66
C LEU A 362 28.42 -16.40 1.31
N TYR A 363 28.79 -17.56 0.74
CA TYR A 363 30.13 -17.80 0.22
C TYR A 363 30.38 -17.08 -1.11
N ARG A 364 29.45 -17.17 -2.08
CA ARG A 364 29.61 -16.58 -3.43
C ARG A 364 29.59 -15.05 -3.43
N SER A 365 28.69 -14.44 -2.66
CA SER A 365 28.53 -12.99 -2.54
C SER A 365 29.71 -12.32 -1.81
N ARG A 366 30.70 -13.09 -1.34
CA ARG A 366 31.85 -12.61 -0.53
C ARG A 366 31.44 -11.79 0.71
N ILE A 367 30.19 -11.94 1.14
CA ILE A 367 29.68 -11.35 2.38
C ILE A 367 30.34 -12.14 3.51
N HIS A 368 31.53 -11.69 3.92
CA HIS A 368 32.25 -12.29 5.02
C HIS A 368 31.35 -12.22 6.25
N SER A 369 30.86 -13.38 6.67
CA SER A 369 29.81 -13.61 7.68
C SER A 369 30.03 -12.95 9.06
N ARG A 370 31.12 -12.21 9.26
CA ARG A 370 31.47 -11.56 10.52
C ARG A 370 31.24 -10.05 10.56
N ASN A 371 31.26 -9.33 9.43
CA ASN A 371 31.34 -7.85 9.46
C ASN A 371 30.05 -7.11 9.10
N GLU A 372 29.10 -7.73 8.38
CA GLU A 372 27.80 -7.13 8.06
C GLU A 372 26.67 -7.81 8.84
N ARG A 373 26.51 -7.45 10.11
CA ARG A 373 25.40 -7.91 10.97
C ARG A 373 24.08 -7.18 10.70
N VAL A 374 24.10 -6.18 9.83
CA VAL A 374 22.97 -5.27 9.59
C VAL A 374 22.08 -5.86 8.47
N PRO A 375 20.82 -6.21 8.73
CA PRO A 375 19.99 -6.99 7.82
C PRO A 375 19.73 -6.28 6.49
N GLU A 376 19.50 -4.97 6.49
CA GLU A 376 19.30 -4.19 5.27
C GLU A 376 20.55 -4.16 4.37
N LYS A 377 21.75 -4.14 4.97
CA LYS A 377 23.01 -4.23 4.21
C LYS A 377 23.21 -5.62 3.61
N ARG A 378 22.86 -6.68 4.35
CA ARG A 378 22.93 -8.05 3.83
C ARG A 378 21.98 -8.25 2.65
N LEU A 379 20.73 -7.78 2.78
CA LEU A 379 19.73 -7.92 1.73
C LEU A 379 20.15 -7.17 0.47
N ILE A 380 20.57 -5.91 0.60
CA ILE A 380 20.98 -5.14 -0.58
C ILE A 380 22.24 -5.72 -1.23
N SER A 381 23.19 -6.19 -0.43
CA SER A 381 24.42 -6.83 -0.93
C SER A 381 24.07 -8.09 -1.72
N TYR A 382 23.19 -8.96 -1.19
CA TYR A 382 22.64 -10.10 -1.93
C TYR A 382 22.00 -9.67 -3.24
N MET A 383 21.05 -8.74 -3.20
CA MET A 383 20.32 -8.26 -4.39
C MET A 383 21.27 -7.70 -5.45
N THR A 384 22.23 -6.86 -5.06
CA THR A 384 23.17 -6.25 -6.01
C THR A 384 24.11 -7.27 -6.65
N ASN A 385 24.63 -8.24 -5.88
CA ASN A 385 25.51 -9.28 -6.41
C ASN A 385 24.78 -10.23 -7.37
N GLU A 386 23.57 -10.64 -7.00
CA GLU A 386 22.78 -11.54 -7.84
C GLU A 386 22.25 -10.83 -9.10
N LEU A 387 21.84 -9.56 -8.99
CA LEU A 387 21.45 -8.77 -10.16
C LEU A 387 22.64 -8.51 -11.08
N ASP A 388 23.84 -8.22 -10.57
CA ASP A 388 25.05 -8.13 -11.41
C ASP A 388 25.26 -9.42 -12.21
N TYR A 389 25.02 -10.57 -11.57
CA TYR A 389 25.13 -11.86 -12.25
C TYR A 389 24.06 -12.04 -13.34
N VAL A 390 22.82 -11.62 -13.07
CA VAL A 390 21.75 -11.56 -14.09
C VAL A 390 22.16 -10.64 -15.25
N PHE A 391 22.71 -9.45 -14.97
CA PHE A 391 23.18 -8.51 -16.00
C PHE A 391 24.41 -8.99 -16.79
N SER A 392 25.21 -9.91 -16.25
CA SER A 392 26.47 -10.36 -16.88
C SER A 392 26.33 -11.23 -18.14
N ALA A 393 25.09 -11.48 -18.61
CA ALA A 393 24.79 -12.14 -19.88
C ALA A 393 25.53 -13.48 -20.09
N THR A 394 25.58 -14.30 -19.04
CA THR A 394 26.14 -15.66 -19.11
C THR A 394 25.19 -16.60 -19.86
N ARG A 395 25.62 -17.82 -20.19
CA ARG A 395 24.73 -18.86 -20.75
C ARG A 395 23.44 -19.08 -19.97
N TYR A 396 23.45 -18.81 -18.66
CA TYR A 396 22.29 -19.00 -17.78
C TYR A 396 21.42 -17.76 -17.65
N THR A 397 21.98 -16.58 -17.95
CA THR A 397 21.35 -15.30 -17.67
C THR A 397 21.04 -14.50 -18.93
N ILE A 398 21.52 -14.92 -20.10
CA ILE A 398 21.44 -14.14 -21.33
C ILE A 398 19.99 -13.79 -21.70
N GLU A 399 19.08 -14.76 -21.76
CA GLU A 399 17.68 -14.49 -22.12
C GLU A 399 17.02 -13.47 -21.18
N TYR A 400 17.37 -13.53 -19.89
CA TYR A 400 16.84 -12.65 -18.86
C TYR A 400 17.43 -11.25 -18.90
N CYS A 401 18.72 -11.14 -19.25
CA CYS A 401 19.40 -9.87 -19.31
C CYS A 401 18.96 -9.05 -20.52
N LEU A 402 18.62 -9.69 -21.66
CA LEU A 402 18.18 -8.96 -22.86
C LEU A 402 16.99 -8.05 -22.53
N GLU A 403 15.97 -8.59 -21.86
CA GLU A 403 14.77 -7.84 -21.49
C GLU A 403 15.09 -6.63 -20.58
N LEU A 404 16.01 -6.78 -19.62
CA LEU A 404 16.44 -5.68 -18.75
C LEU A 404 17.20 -4.60 -19.52
N HIS A 405 18.13 -4.97 -20.41
CA HIS A 405 18.93 -4.01 -21.18
C HIS A 405 18.11 -3.23 -22.21
N GLU A 406 17.09 -3.86 -22.77
CA GLU A 406 16.18 -3.26 -23.75
C GLU A 406 15.25 -2.23 -23.11
N HIS A 407 14.80 -2.47 -21.87
CA HIS A 407 13.71 -1.72 -21.27
C HIS A 407 14.12 -0.82 -20.10
N ILE A 408 15.32 -0.97 -19.53
CA ILE A 408 15.83 -0.07 -18.49
C ILE A 408 16.90 0.83 -19.11
N ILE A 409 16.64 2.13 -19.22
CA ILE A 409 17.43 3.02 -20.07
C ILE A 409 18.60 3.66 -19.33
N GLU A 410 18.38 4.30 -18.19
CA GLU A 410 19.44 5.06 -17.53
C GLU A 410 20.12 4.23 -16.45
N SER A 411 19.41 3.95 -15.36
CA SER A 411 20.06 3.34 -14.20
C SER A 411 19.14 2.62 -13.23
N ILE A 412 19.75 1.74 -12.44
CA ILE A 412 19.18 1.19 -11.22
C ILE A 412 20.02 1.66 -10.03
N ILE A 413 19.42 2.40 -9.11
CA ILE A 413 20.08 2.97 -7.94
C ILE A 413 19.64 2.18 -6.70
N PHE A 414 20.60 1.54 -6.05
CA PHE A 414 20.41 0.85 -4.78
C PHE A 414 20.80 1.75 -3.62
N LYS A 415 19.91 1.86 -2.62
CA LYS A 415 20.09 2.67 -1.41
C LYS A 415 19.84 1.85 -0.15
N VAL A 416 20.56 2.16 0.91
CA VAL A 416 20.30 1.67 2.27
C VAL A 416 19.95 2.85 3.13
N ASN A 417 18.75 2.85 3.74
CA ASN A 417 18.28 3.95 4.59
C ASN A 417 18.39 5.32 3.89
N GLY A 418 18.11 5.37 2.59
CA GLY A 418 18.18 6.57 1.76
C GLY A 418 19.59 6.96 1.29
N GLN A 419 20.65 6.31 1.78
CA GLN A 419 22.02 6.54 1.32
C GLN A 419 22.37 5.60 0.16
N GLU A 420 22.99 6.13 -0.89
CA GLU A 420 23.42 5.32 -2.04
C GLU A 420 24.41 4.21 -1.62
N TRP A 421 24.09 2.98 -2.03
CA TRP A 421 24.92 1.79 -1.88
C TRP A 421 25.64 1.46 -3.17
N LYS A 422 24.91 1.45 -4.29
CA LYS A 422 25.43 1.14 -5.62
C LYS A 422 24.52 1.75 -6.68
N LYS A 423 25.12 2.24 -7.76
CA LYS A 423 24.40 2.63 -8.98
C LYS A 423 24.85 1.73 -10.13
N ILE A 424 23.90 1.11 -10.82
CA ILE A 424 24.15 0.38 -12.06
C ILE A 424 23.76 1.30 -13.21
N GLN A 425 24.75 1.81 -13.94
CA GLN A 425 24.55 2.63 -15.13
C GLN A 425 24.42 1.72 -16.35
N MET A 426 23.28 1.75 -17.03
CA MET A 426 22.99 0.78 -18.10
C MET A 426 23.93 0.95 -19.30
N ASP A 427 24.34 2.18 -19.60
CA ASP A 427 25.31 2.44 -20.68
C ASP A 427 26.69 1.83 -20.36
N GLU A 428 27.13 1.85 -19.09
CA GLU A 428 28.38 1.20 -18.68
C GLU A 428 28.28 -0.33 -18.75
N VAL A 429 27.12 -0.89 -18.38
CA VAL A 429 26.88 -2.33 -18.49
C VAL A 429 26.96 -2.78 -19.95
N LEU A 430 26.31 -2.04 -20.86
CA LEU A 430 26.33 -2.33 -22.30
C LEU A 430 27.73 -2.18 -22.92
N GLN A 431 28.51 -1.17 -22.51
CA GLN A 431 29.88 -0.99 -23.00
C GLN A 431 30.82 -2.10 -22.54
N ASN A 432 30.61 -2.62 -21.33
CA ASN A 432 31.39 -3.73 -20.76
C ASN A 432 30.85 -5.11 -21.17
N CYS A 433 29.81 -5.14 -22.00
CA CYS A 433 29.17 -6.35 -22.48
C CYS A 433 30.08 -7.07 -23.50
N ASP A 434 30.99 -7.88 -22.98
CA ASP A 434 32.00 -8.58 -23.77
C ASP A 434 31.41 -9.84 -24.42
N ILE A 435 30.90 -9.69 -25.65
CA ILE A 435 30.36 -10.79 -26.47
C ILE A 435 31.40 -11.91 -26.68
N SER A 436 32.70 -11.61 -26.61
CA SER A 436 33.74 -12.63 -26.78
C SER A 436 33.79 -13.62 -25.61
N ARG A 437 33.42 -13.19 -24.39
CA ARG A 437 33.25 -14.10 -23.24
C ARG A 437 32.12 -15.11 -23.45
N TRP A 438 31.18 -14.82 -24.34
CA TRP A 438 30.06 -15.71 -24.63
C TRP A 438 30.46 -16.86 -25.56
N GLN A 439 31.59 -16.74 -26.27
CA GLN A 439 32.12 -17.77 -27.17
C GLN A 439 32.79 -18.95 -26.44
N TYR A 440 33.20 -18.77 -25.18
CA TYR A 440 33.91 -19.80 -24.40
C TYR A 440 32.98 -20.82 -23.73
N ASP A 441 31.66 -20.62 -23.77
CA ASP A 441 30.71 -21.64 -23.34
C ASP A 441 30.49 -22.62 -24.51
N VAL A 442 30.89 -23.87 -24.32
CA VAL A 442 31.11 -24.91 -25.35
C VAL A 442 29.87 -25.21 -26.24
N GLY A 443 28.70 -24.61 -25.95
CA GLY A 443 27.48 -24.68 -26.77
C GLY A 443 27.15 -23.43 -27.61
N PHE A 444 27.84 -22.30 -27.42
CA PHE A 444 27.55 -21.02 -28.09
C PHE A 444 28.40 -20.88 -29.36
N ARG A 445 27.87 -21.38 -30.50
CA ARG A 445 28.53 -21.29 -31.82
C ARG A 445 28.59 -19.84 -32.35
N ASP A 446 29.46 -19.58 -33.33
CA ASP A 446 29.61 -18.30 -34.07
C ASP A 446 28.30 -17.62 -34.49
N ARG A 447 27.25 -18.41 -34.80
CA ARG A 447 25.92 -17.90 -35.16
C ARG A 447 25.26 -17.11 -34.03
N ASN A 448 25.42 -17.56 -32.78
CA ASN A 448 24.85 -16.87 -31.62
C ASN A 448 25.60 -15.57 -31.33
N ALA A 449 26.93 -15.57 -31.47
CA ALA A 449 27.72 -14.35 -31.35
C ALA A 449 27.27 -13.28 -32.35
N MET A 450 27.02 -13.64 -33.62
CA MET A 450 26.53 -12.69 -34.62
C MET A 450 25.13 -12.16 -34.30
N LYS A 451 24.19 -13.02 -33.86
CA LYS A 451 22.85 -12.58 -33.41
C LYS A 451 22.96 -11.57 -32.25
N MET A 452 23.81 -11.88 -31.29
CA MET A 452 24.06 -11.04 -30.13
C MET A 452 24.73 -9.70 -30.46
N THR A 453 25.70 -9.67 -31.38
CA THR A 453 26.27 -8.41 -31.88
C THR A 453 25.22 -7.56 -32.57
N ARG A 454 24.35 -8.16 -33.39
CA ARG A 454 23.23 -7.43 -34.02
C ARG A 454 22.27 -6.86 -32.98
N TRP A 455 21.92 -7.65 -31.97
CA TRP A 455 21.10 -7.20 -30.86
C TRP A 455 21.75 -6.04 -30.09
N LEU A 456 23.02 -6.15 -29.70
CA LEU A 456 23.71 -5.10 -28.96
C LEU A 456 23.74 -3.79 -29.75
N ASN A 457 24.07 -3.86 -31.05
CA ASN A 457 24.05 -2.70 -31.94
C ASN A 457 22.64 -2.09 -32.04
N TRP A 458 21.60 -2.92 -32.12
CA TRP A 458 20.22 -2.45 -32.14
C TRP A 458 19.81 -1.76 -30.83
N VAL A 459 20.18 -2.30 -29.66
CA VAL A 459 19.92 -1.64 -28.37
C VAL A 459 20.65 -0.30 -28.26
N LEU A 460 21.91 -0.24 -28.68
CA LEU A 460 22.70 0.99 -28.66
C LEU A 460 22.11 2.05 -29.59
N ASP A 461 21.72 1.69 -30.82
CA ASP A 461 21.05 2.61 -31.76
C ASP A 461 19.71 3.09 -31.20
N ARG A 462 18.90 2.18 -30.65
CA ARG A 462 17.61 2.51 -30.01
C ARG A 462 17.79 3.54 -28.90
N ARG A 463 18.80 3.38 -28.05
CA ARG A 463 19.13 4.34 -26.96
C ARG A 463 19.61 5.69 -27.50
N GLU A 464 20.44 5.69 -28.53
CA GLU A 464 20.89 6.93 -29.18
C GLU A 464 19.72 7.70 -29.81
N ARG A 465 18.80 6.98 -30.46
CA ARG A 465 17.55 7.54 -30.99
C ARG A 465 16.67 8.13 -29.89
N MET A 466 16.49 7.42 -28.77
CA MET A 466 15.77 7.94 -27.60
C MET A 466 16.38 9.25 -27.09
N LYS A 467 17.70 9.31 -26.90
CA LYS A 467 18.41 10.52 -26.45
C LYS A 467 18.22 11.70 -27.40
N LYS A 468 18.00 11.44 -28.70
CA LYS A 468 17.74 12.44 -29.74
C LYS A 468 16.25 12.75 -29.94
N GLY A 469 15.35 12.10 -29.19
CA GLY A 469 13.90 12.24 -29.36
C GLY A 469 13.38 11.72 -30.70
N LEU A 470 14.08 10.75 -31.31
CA LEU A 470 13.70 10.12 -32.57
C LEU A 470 12.80 8.91 -32.33
N ASP A 471 12.01 8.54 -33.34
CA ASP A 471 11.20 7.31 -33.32
C ASP A 471 12.09 6.08 -33.07
N LEU A 472 11.57 5.09 -32.35
CA LEU A 472 12.30 3.86 -32.06
C LEU A 472 12.04 2.84 -33.16
N ASP A 473 13.10 2.17 -33.63
CA ASP A 473 12.95 1.02 -34.51
C ASP A 473 12.48 -0.17 -33.68
N GLU A 474 11.22 -0.55 -33.85
CA GLU A 474 10.61 -1.69 -33.14
C GLU A 474 10.93 -3.04 -33.79
N ASN A 475 11.69 -3.07 -34.90
CA ASN A 475 12.12 -4.31 -35.53
C ASN A 475 13.23 -4.99 -34.73
N ARG A 476 12.86 -5.59 -33.59
CA ARG A 476 13.76 -6.35 -32.73
C ARG A 476 14.42 -7.47 -33.56
N PRO A 477 15.77 -7.54 -33.61
CA PRO A 477 16.47 -8.61 -34.31
C PRO A 477 16.17 -9.96 -33.67
N ASP A 478 16.23 -11.04 -34.45
CA ASP A 478 16.04 -12.40 -33.93
C ASP A 478 17.13 -12.74 -32.89
N THR A 479 16.71 -12.86 -31.64
CA THR A 479 17.53 -13.19 -30.48
C THR A 479 17.29 -14.61 -29.99
N TYR A 480 16.52 -15.46 -30.71
CA TYR A 480 16.35 -16.86 -30.30
C TYR A 480 17.70 -17.59 -30.39
N LEU A 481 18.23 -17.97 -29.24
CA LEU A 481 19.54 -18.60 -29.05
C LEU A 481 19.47 -20.13 -28.94
N LEU A 482 18.27 -20.71 -29.04
CA LEU A 482 17.95 -22.14 -28.92
C LEU A 482 17.61 -22.77 -30.28
#